data_AF-A0A1Q3AZG6-F1
#
_entry.id   AF-A0A1Q3AZG6-F1
#
_cell.length_a   1.000
_cell.length_b   1.000
_cell.length_c   1.000
_cell.angle_alpha   90.00
_cell.angle_beta   90.00
_cell.angle_gamma   90.00
#
_symmetry.space_group_name_H-M   'P 1'
#
loop_
_entity.id
_entity.type
_entity.pdbx_description
1 polymer ?
#
loop_
_entity_poly.entity_id
_entity_poly.type
_entity_poly.pdbx_seq_one_letter_code
_entity_poly.pdbx_strand_id
1 'polypeptide(L)'
;GNLCNNFFIMDLVDSASSSLFVNANDIDSVTWHARLGHIGQDRMTRLAREGLLGPLAKVNLPICEPCLAGKACRKPFGKAIRDTHPLELVHSDICGPMNV
;
A
#
# COMPACT_ATOMS: atom_id res chain seq x y z
N GLY A 1 12.63 10.52 -1.55
CA GLY A 1 12.08 10.53 -2.91
C GLY A 1 12.14 11.93 -3.44
N ASN A 2 12.95 12.17 -4.48
CA ASN A 2 13.00 13.45 -5.15
C ASN A 2 11.78 13.60 -6.08
N LEU A 3 11.14 14.77 -6.06
CA LEU A 3 10.10 15.11 -7.04
C LEU A 3 10.76 15.48 -8.37
N CYS A 4 10.34 14.83 -9.46
CA CYS A 4 10.64 15.27 -10.82
C CYS A 4 9.33 15.26 -11.62
N ASN A 5 9.01 16.38 -12.28
CA ASN A 5 7.87 16.54 -13.19
C ASN A 5 6.52 16.09 -12.60
N ASN A 6 6.22 16.45 -11.35
CA ASN A 6 4.97 16.12 -10.66
C ASN A 6 4.63 14.62 -10.53
N PHE A 7 5.58 13.73 -10.79
CA PHE A 7 5.45 12.30 -10.49
C PHE A 7 6.36 11.91 -9.35
N PHE A 8 5.84 11.10 -8.42
CA PHE A 8 6.66 10.48 -7.38
C PHE A 8 7.59 9.47 -8.05
N ILE A 9 8.87 9.81 -8.19
CA ILE A 9 9.89 8.83 -8.54
C ILE A 9 10.12 7.98 -7.30
N MET A 10 9.60 6.76 -7.36
CA MET A 10 9.90 5.74 -6.36
C MET A 10 11.31 5.24 -6.68
N ASP A 11 12.29 5.76 -5.95
CA ASP A 11 13.67 5.29 -6.00
C ASP A 11 13.66 3.78 -5.67
N LEU A 12 13.82 2.95 -6.70
CA LEU A 12 14.03 1.52 -6.57
C LEU A 12 15.41 1.32 -5.93
N VAL A 13 15.45 1.33 -4.60
CA VAL A 13 16.58 0.77 -3.87
C VAL A 13 16.54 -0.73 -4.11
N ASP A 14 17.44 -1.17 -4.98
CA ASP A 14 17.83 -2.57 -5.13
C ASP A 14 18.53 -3.01 -3.83
N SER A 15 17.74 -3.39 -2.82
CA SER A 15 18.25 -4.00 -1.61
C SER A 15 18.47 -5.49 -1.86
N ALA A 16 19.54 -5.82 -2.56
CA ALA A 16 20.11 -7.16 -2.50
C ALA A 16 20.71 -7.38 -1.10
N SER A 17 19.97 -8.02 -0.19
CA SER A 17 20.48 -9.08 0.72
C SER A 17 19.50 -9.46 1.84
N SER A 18 18.93 -10.65 1.71
CA SER A 18 19.04 -11.67 2.77
C SER A 18 18.81 -13.02 2.07
N SER A 19 19.75 -13.93 2.24
CA SER A 19 19.76 -15.27 1.65
C SER A 19 18.48 -16.03 1.94
N LEU A 20 17.55 -16.03 1.00
CA LEU A 20 16.43 -16.96 0.92
C LEU A 20 16.45 -17.50 -0.50
N PHE A 21 16.45 -18.82 -0.64
CA PHE A 21 16.39 -19.49 -1.94
C PHE A 21 15.09 -19.06 -2.64
N VAL A 22 15.18 -18.08 -3.54
CA VAL A 22 14.02 -17.59 -4.29
C VAL A 22 13.81 -18.53 -5.47
N ASN A 23 12.69 -19.26 -5.49
CA ASN A 23 12.37 -20.13 -6.63
C ASN A 23 12.15 -19.25 -7.88
N ALA A 24 12.40 -19.78 -9.08
CA ALA A 24 12.15 -19.05 -10.33
C ALA A 24 10.73 -18.47 -10.40
N ASN A 25 9.73 -19.18 -9.86
CA ASN A 25 8.34 -18.72 -9.78
C ASN A 25 8.13 -17.52 -8.83
N ASP A 26 8.95 -17.42 -7.79
CA ASP A 26 8.86 -16.33 -6.81
C ASP A 26 9.47 -15.04 -7.40
N ILE A 27 10.53 -15.14 -8.20
CA ILE A 27 11.13 -14.01 -8.94
C ILE A 27 10.11 -13.41 -9.92
N ASP A 28 9.38 -14.26 -10.63
CA ASP A 28 8.32 -13.83 -11.54
C ASP A 28 7.15 -13.19 -10.78
N SER A 29 6.80 -13.72 -9.61
CA SER A 29 5.76 -13.15 -8.74
C SER A 29 6.13 -11.74 -8.23
N VAL A 30 7.36 -11.53 -7.77
CA VAL A 30 7.82 -10.20 -7.32
C VAL A 30 7.81 -9.20 -8.48
N THR A 31 8.25 -9.63 -9.66
CA THR A 31 8.30 -8.80 -10.87
C THR A 31 6.90 -8.36 -11.29
N TRP A 32 5.95 -9.30 -11.38
CA TRP A 32 4.57 -8.99 -11.75
C TRP A 32 3.87 -8.14 -10.68
N HIS A 33 4.16 -8.37 -9.40
CA HIS A 33 3.66 -7.53 -8.31
C HIS A 33 4.08 -6.08 -8.47
N ALA A 34 5.36 -5.81 -8.76
CA ALA A 34 5.85 -4.46 -9.01
C ALA A 34 5.21 -3.84 -10.27
N ARG A 35 5.17 -4.59 -11.40
CA ARG A 35 4.59 -4.12 -12.67
C ARG A 35 3.12 -3.74 -12.56
N LEU A 36 2.35 -4.42 -11.72
CA LEU A 36 0.92 -4.20 -11.55
C LEU A 36 0.60 -3.13 -10.48
N GLY A 37 1.61 -2.41 -9.97
CA GLY A 37 1.39 -1.39 -8.94
C GLY A 37 1.15 -1.99 -7.56
N HIS A 38 1.93 -3.02 -7.22
CA HIS A 38 1.91 -3.65 -5.91
C HIS A 38 0.56 -4.27 -5.53
N ILE A 39 -0.14 -4.94 -6.46
CA ILE A 39 -1.43 -5.60 -6.14
C ILE A 39 -1.28 -6.70 -5.08
N GLY A 40 -2.36 -6.94 -4.32
CA GLY A 40 -2.37 -7.96 -3.28
C GLY A 40 -2.28 -9.40 -3.82
N GLN A 41 -1.82 -10.31 -2.97
CA GLN A 41 -1.64 -11.74 -3.24
C GLN A 41 -2.89 -12.38 -3.89
N ASP A 42 -4.08 -12.16 -3.32
CA ASP A 42 -5.32 -12.79 -3.80
C ASP A 42 -5.69 -12.32 -5.21
N ARG A 43 -5.56 -11.01 -5.46
CA ARG A 43 -5.84 -10.43 -6.78
C ARG A 43 -4.87 -10.97 -7.82
N MET A 44 -3.59 -11.05 -7.46
CA MET A 44 -2.57 -11.56 -8.35
C MET A 44 -2.75 -13.07 -8.62
N THR A 45 -3.10 -13.85 -7.59
CA THR A 45 -3.41 -15.28 -7.70
C THR A 45 -4.59 -15.51 -8.65
N ARG A 46 -5.61 -14.65 -8.57
CA ARG A 46 -6.74 -14.68 -9.51
C ARG A 46 -6.30 -14.42 -10.95
N LEU A 47 -5.49 -13.40 -11.20
CA LEU A 47 -4.98 -13.07 -12.54
C LEU A 47 -4.11 -14.20 -13.11
N ALA A 48 -3.28 -14.83 -12.28
CA ALA A 48 -2.51 -16.02 -12.66
C ALA A 48 -3.42 -17.18 -13.09
N ARG A 49 -4.46 -17.48 -12.30
CA ARG A 49 -5.45 -18.52 -12.63
C ARG A 49 -6.23 -18.22 -13.91
N GLU A 50 -6.50 -16.95 -14.19
CA GLU A 50 -7.15 -16.50 -15.42
C GLU A 50 -6.20 -16.50 -16.64
N GLY A 51 -4.92 -16.88 -16.46
CA GLY A 51 -3.93 -16.95 -17.54
C GLY A 51 -3.39 -15.58 -17.99
N LEU A 52 -3.68 -14.52 -17.23
CA LEU A 52 -3.33 -13.14 -17.61
C LEU A 52 -1.89 -12.75 -17.27
N LEU A 53 -1.18 -13.59 -16.50
CA LEU A 53 0.20 -13.35 -16.06
C LEU A 53 1.23 -14.28 -16.75
N GLY A 54 0.86 -14.82 -17.92
CA GLY A 54 1.71 -15.70 -18.71
C GLY A 54 1.98 -17.05 -18.01
N PRO A 55 3.23 -17.54 -17.93
CA PRO A 55 3.55 -18.86 -17.39
C PRO A 55 3.45 -18.93 -15.85
N LEU A 56 3.08 -17.83 -15.19
CA LEU A 56 3.01 -17.77 -13.74
C LEU A 56 1.86 -18.63 -13.21
N ALA A 57 2.17 -19.87 -12.83
CA ALA A 57 1.19 -20.84 -12.34
C ALA A 57 0.87 -20.66 -10.85
N LYS A 58 1.84 -20.18 -10.06
CA LYS A 58 1.70 -19.96 -8.63
C LYS A 58 2.24 -18.60 -8.26
N VAL A 59 1.44 -17.85 -7.52
CA VAL A 59 1.84 -16.56 -6.97
C VAL A 59 2.29 -16.76 -5.55
N ASN A 60 3.46 -16.24 -5.21
CA ASN A 60 3.95 -16.18 -3.84
C ASN A 60 4.70 -14.87 -3.66
N LEU A 61 4.10 -13.96 -2.90
CA LEU A 61 4.67 -12.64 -2.65
C LEU A 61 5.43 -12.62 -1.32
N PRO A 62 6.69 -12.15 -1.31
CA PRO A 62 7.39 -11.88 -0.07
C PRO A 62 6.76 -10.67 0.64
N ILE A 63 7.23 -10.41 1.86
CA ILE A 63 6.94 -9.15 2.54
C ILE A 63 7.48 -8.01 1.67
N CYS A 64 6.60 -7.07 1.34
CA CYS A 64 6.91 -5.91 0.51
C CYS A 64 6.86 -4.67 1.38
N GLU A 65 8.02 -4.10 1.72
CA GLU A 65 8.13 -2.88 2.54
C GLU A 65 7.34 -1.68 1.95
N PRO A 66 7.38 -1.40 0.63
CA PRO A 66 6.52 -0.38 0.04
C PRO A 66 5.03 -0.63 0.25
N CYS A 67 4.57 -1.88 0.15
CA CYS A 67 3.18 -2.22 0.46
C CYS A 67 2.85 -1.98 1.93
N LEU A 68 3.76 -2.36 2.84
CA LEU A 68 3.54 -2.20 4.26
C LEU A 68 3.40 -0.72 4.61
N ALA A 69 4.30 0.12 4.11
CA ALA A 69 4.24 1.57 4.31
C ALA A 69 3.00 2.21 3.66
N GLY A 70 2.62 1.78 2.45
CA GLY A 70 1.53 2.40 1.69
C GLY A 70 0.12 1.89 2.01
N LYS A 71 -0.01 0.66 2.51
CA LYS A 71 -1.30 0.00 2.80
C LYS A 71 -1.58 -0.17 4.29
N ALA A 72 -0.64 0.21 5.16
CA ALA A 72 -0.91 0.24 6.59
C ALA A 72 -2.10 1.17 6.87
N CYS A 73 -3.21 0.59 7.29
CA CYS A 73 -4.33 1.36 7.81
C CYS A 73 -3.94 1.94 9.17
N ARG A 74 -4.29 3.20 9.42
CA ARG A 74 -4.25 3.75 10.79
C ARG A 74 -5.10 2.85 11.68
N LYS A 75 -4.61 2.56 12.89
CA LYS A 75 -5.42 1.85 13.90
C LYS A 75 -6.76 2.59 14.06
N PRO A 76 -7.87 1.87 14.28
CA PRO A 76 -9.15 2.50 14.54
C PRO A 76 -9.02 3.56 15.63
N PHE A 77 -9.68 4.70 15.44
CA PHE A 77 -9.81 5.68 16.52
C PHE A 77 -10.54 5.04 17.69
N GLY A 78 -10.16 5.42 18.91
CA GLY A 78 -10.90 5.05 20.11
C GLY A 78 -12.33 5.59 20.08
N LYS A 79 -13.16 5.18 21.05
CA LYS A 79 -14.50 5.75 21.21
C LYS A 79 -14.38 7.26 21.41
N ALA A 80 -15.19 8.02 20.68
CA ALA A 80 -15.30 9.46 20.88
C ALA A 80 -15.94 9.75 22.24
N ILE A 81 -15.43 10.79 22.92
CA ILE A 81 -16.05 11.32 24.13
C ILE A 81 -17.19 12.25 23.69
N ARG A 82 -18.37 12.06 24.28
CA ARG A 82 -19.54 12.91 24.06
C ARG A 82 -20.16 13.21 25.40
N ASP A 83 -20.39 14.48 25.68
CA ASP A 83 -21.10 14.87 26.88
C ASP A 83 -22.61 14.72 26.70
N THR A 84 -23.28 14.46 27.83
CA THR A 84 -24.72 14.17 27.85
C THR A 84 -25.56 15.40 28.15
N HIS A 85 -24.97 16.42 28.80
CA HIS A 85 -25.69 17.63 29.13
C HIS A 85 -25.50 18.71 28.06
N PRO A 86 -26.51 19.56 27.84
CA PRO A 86 -26.39 20.68 26.91
C PRO A 86 -25.20 21.58 27.27
N LEU A 87 -24.40 21.94 26.27
CA LEU A 87 -23.28 22.90 26.35
C LEU A 87 -22.10 22.48 27.24
N GLU A 88 -22.01 21.21 27.66
CA GLU A 88 -20.89 20.70 28.47
C GLU A 88 -19.58 20.59 27.66
N LEU A 89 -19.68 20.31 26.35
CA LEU A 89 -18.55 20.29 25.41
C LEU A 89 -18.89 21.00 24.09
N VAL A 90 -18.08 22.01 23.76
CA VAL A 90 -18.18 22.78 22.52
C VAL A 90 -16.93 22.53 21.67
N HIS A 91 -17.13 22.02 20.46
CA HIS A 91 -16.08 21.92 19.45
C HIS A 91 -16.24 23.08 18.46
N SER A 92 -15.22 23.92 18.33
CA SER A 92 -15.17 25.01 17.35
C SER A 92 -13.97 24.84 16.45
N ASP A 93 -14.14 25.07 15.16
CA ASP A 93 -13.07 25.04 14.17
C ASP A 93 -13.10 26.34 13.36
N ILE A 94 -11.94 26.77 12.86
CA ILE A 94 -11.80 27.97 12.04
C ILE A 94 -11.72 27.52 10.59
N CYS A 95 -12.59 28.05 9.73
CA CYS A 95 -12.47 27.79 8.31
C CYS A 95 -11.34 28.64 7.69
N GLY A 96 -10.58 28.03 6.76
CA GLY A 96 -9.48 28.67 6.03
C GLY A 96 -9.93 29.74 5.04
N PRO A 97 -8.96 30.45 4.42
CA PRO A 97 -9.16 31.76 3.79
C PRO A 97 -10.34 31.77 2.83
N MET A 98 -11.30 32.62 3.12
CA MET A 98 -12.44 32.88 2.25
C MET A 98 -12.03 33.96 1.26
N ASN A 99 -12.14 33.66 -0.02
CA ASN A 99 -12.05 34.70 -1.04
C ASN A 99 -13.41 35.42 -1.06
N VAL A 100 -13.47 36.60 -0.45
CA VAL A 100 -14.66 37.47 -0.47
C VAL A 100 -14.60 38.43 -1.64
#